data_AF-A0A6M8VZ79-F1
#
_entry.id   AF-A0A6M8VZ79-F1
#
_cell.length_a   1.000
_cell.length_b   1.000
_cell.length_c   1.000
_cell.angle_alpha   90.00
_cell.angle_beta   90.00
_cell.angle_gamma   90.00
#
_symmetry.space_group_name_H-M   'P 1'
#
loop_
_entity.id
_entity.type
_entity.pdbx_description
1 polymer ?
#
loop_
_entity_poly.entity_id
_entity_poly.type
_entity_poly.pdbx_seq_one_letter_code
_entity_poly.pdbx_strand_id
1 'polypeptide(L)'
;MSKNKVHKGFLKRIRVSKTGKVRHRSAFHKHLSSNKSGKRLRQLRKDRYMAGPDAKRLEKMLFRRLRGRNQPRAHAASFALTRPAGRDAGRRRRGSQQLNRSARPRPVLQHPEAFMPDGIQVQH
;
A
#
# COMPACT_ATOMS: atom_id res chain seq x y z
N MET A 1 -12.90 -5.56 -24.16
CA MET A 1 -12.71 -5.16 -22.74
C MET A 1 -13.23 -3.75 -22.53
N SER A 2 -14.15 -3.54 -21.57
CA SER A 2 -14.63 -2.20 -21.23
C SER A 2 -13.69 -1.51 -20.25
N LYS A 3 -13.23 -0.30 -20.56
CA LYS A 3 -12.39 0.50 -19.66
C LYS A 3 -13.22 1.09 -18.53
N ASN A 4 -12.77 0.92 -17.27
CA ASN A 4 -13.41 1.54 -16.12
C ASN A 4 -13.44 3.07 -16.26
N LYS A 5 -14.65 3.64 -16.15
CA LYS A 5 -14.87 5.09 -16.25
C LYS A 5 -15.14 5.70 -14.88
N VAL A 6 -14.62 6.90 -14.68
CA VAL A 6 -14.90 7.73 -13.51
C VAL A 6 -16.39 8.08 -13.43
N HIS A 7 -16.97 7.96 -12.23
CA HIS A 7 -18.35 8.35 -11.99
C HIS A 7 -18.54 9.89 -12.05
N LYS A 8 -19.05 10.38 -13.19
CA LYS A 8 -19.21 11.82 -13.48
C LYS A 8 -20.10 12.55 -12.47
N GLY A 9 -21.13 11.90 -11.94
CA GLY A 9 -22.02 12.51 -10.95
C GLY A 9 -21.33 12.87 -9.63
N PHE A 10 -20.29 12.10 -9.25
CA PHE A 10 -19.53 12.37 -8.03
C PHE A 10 -18.54 13.51 -8.24
N LEU A 11 -17.87 13.55 -9.40
CA LEU A 11 -16.94 14.62 -9.76
C LEU A 11 -17.59 16.01 -9.69
N LYS A 12 -18.87 16.14 -10.05
CA LYS A 12 -19.61 17.40 -9.94
C LYS A 12 -19.89 17.84 -8.51
N ARG A 13 -19.91 16.90 -7.55
CA ARG A 13 -20.38 17.13 -6.16
C ARG A 13 -19.24 17.31 -5.17
N ILE A 14 -18.05 16.83 -5.49
CA ILE A 14 -16.92 16.80 -4.57
C ILE A 14 -15.79 17.71 -5.04
N ARG A 15 -15.02 18.24 -4.10
CA ARG A 15 -13.75 18.91 -4.39
C ARG A 15 -12.62 18.20 -3.66
N VAL A 16 -11.55 17.90 -4.38
CA VAL A 16 -10.36 17.23 -3.84
C VAL A 16 -9.29 18.29 -3.59
N SER A 17 -8.78 18.38 -2.37
CA SER A 17 -7.67 19.29 -2.06
C SER A 17 -6.34 18.77 -2.62
N LYS A 18 -5.31 19.62 -2.68
CA LYS A 18 -3.94 19.22 -3.09
C LYS A 18 -3.40 18.03 -2.29
N THR A 19 -3.86 17.85 -1.05
CA THR A 19 -3.47 16.74 -0.16
C THR A 19 -4.28 15.46 -0.38
N GLY A 20 -5.31 15.49 -1.23
CA GLY A 20 -6.22 14.37 -1.46
C GLY A 20 -7.40 14.30 -0.48
N LYS A 21 -7.59 15.30 0.40
CA LYS A 21 -8.78 15.35 1.27
C LYS A 21 -10.01 15.71 0.45
N VAL A 22 -11.11 14.98 0.66
CA VAL A 22 -12.37 15.21 -0.07
C VAL A 22 -13.27 16.16 0.71
N ARG A 23 -13.67 17.27 0.08
CA ARG A 23 -14.65 18.24 0.56
C ARG A 23 -16.00 18.01 -0.11
N HIS A 24 -17.07 18.15 0.67
CA HIS A 24 -18.44 18.13 0.18
C HIS A 24 -19.28 19.21 0.87
N ARG A 25 -20.34 19.65 0.19
CA ARG A 25 -21.35 20.55 0.77
C ARG A 25 -22.21 19.79 1.78
N SER A 26 -22.63 20.45 2.85
CA SER A 26 -23.55 19.89 3.82
C SER A 26 -24.98 19.80 3.24
N ALA A 27 -25.66 18.70 3.53
CA ALA A 27 -27.07 18.52 3.15
C ALA A 27 -27.99 19.45 3.96
N PHE A 28 -29.23 19.65 3.49
CA PHE A 28 -30.27 20.43 4.17
C PHE A 28 -29.97 21.92 4.36
N HIS A 29 -29.04 22.51 3.60
CA HIS A 29 -28.76 23.94 3.73
C HIS A 29 -29.80 24.84 3.01
N LYS A 30 -30.31 24.42 1.84
CA LYS A 30 -31.06 25.30 0.92
C LYS A 30 -32.56 25.45 1.21
N HIS A 31 -33.27 24.38 1.55
CA HIS A 31 -34.74 24.39 1.68
C HIS A 31 -35.20 24.45 3.15
N LEU A 32 -36.28 25.18 3.45
CA LEU A 32 -36.84 25.40 4.80
C LEU A 32 -35.80 25.97 5.77
N SER A 33 -35.28 27.16 5.49
CA SER A 33 -34.34 27.87 6.37
C SER A 33 -35.03 28.55 7.55
N SER A 34 -36.30 28.93 7.42
CA SER A 34 -37.10 29.59 8.47
C SER A 34 -37.24 28.73 9.73
N ASN A 35 -37.48 27.43 9.58
CA ASN A 35 -37.62 26.49 10.70
C ASN A 35 -36.27 26.03 11.30
N LYS A 36 -35.14 26.63 10.91
CA LYS A 36 -33.81 26.22 11.40
C LYS A 36 -33.23 27.30 12.28
N SER A 37 -32.69 26.90 13.43
CA SER A 37 -31.97 27.81 14.30
C SER A 37 -30.78 28.47 13.59
N GLY A 38 -30.45 29.71 13.96
CA GLY A 38 -29.32 30.44 13.40
C GLY A 38 -27.99 29.69 13.56
N LYS A 39 -27.79 29.00 14.69
CA LYS A 39 -26.61 28.14 14.94
C LYS A 39 -26.52 27.01 13.92
N ARG A 40 -27.64 26.33 13.64
CA ARG A 40 -27.69 25.25 12.63
C ARG A 40 -27.35 25.77 11.25
N LEU A 41 -27.90 26.91 10.83
CA LEU A 41 -27.58 27.52 9.53
C LEU A 41 -26.10 27.88 9.40
N ARG A 42 -25.48 28.44 10.45
CA ARG A 42 -24.03 28.75 10.45
C ARG A 42 -23.16 27.48 10.31
N GLN A 43 -23.56 26.37 10.92
CA GLN A 43 -22.85 25.09 10.77
C GLN A 43 -23.00 24.51 9.36
N LEU A 44 -24.21 24.57 8.79
CA LEU A 44 -24.49 24.03 7.44
C LEU A 44 -23.80 24.79 6.31
N ARG A 45 -23.46 26.06 6.52
CA ARG A 45 -22.66 26.87 5.57
C ARG A 45 -21.23 26.37 5.41
N LYS A 46 -20.66 25.70 6.42
CA LYS A 46 -19.28 25.21 6.39
C LYS A 46 -19.20 23.89 5.63
N ASP A 47 -18.39 23.87 4.57
CA ASP A 47 -18.07 22.63 3.86
C ASP A 47 -17.30 21.69 4.78
N ARG A 48 -17.69 20.42 4.79
CA ARG A 48 -17.06 19.41 5.65
C ARG A 48 -16.18 18.50 4.82
N TYR A 49 -15.13 17.98 5.46
CA TYR A 49 -14.33 16.91 4.90
C TYR A 49 -15.05 15.58 5.10
N MET A 50 -15.02 14.68 4.12
CA MET A 50 -15.64 13.35 4.24
C MET A 50 -14.95 12.48 5.30
N ALA A 51 -15.70 11.53 5.86
CA ALA A 51 -15.14 10.53 6.77
C ALA A 51 -14.20 9.56 6.03
N GLY A 52 -13.32 8.89 6.78
CA GLY A 52 -12.38 7.89 6.23
C GLY A 52 -13.05 6.76 5.43
N PRO A 53 -14.12 6.13 5.94
CA PRO A 53 -14.80 5.05 5.22
C PRO A 53 -15.40 5.51 3.89
N ASP A 54 -16.07 6.67 3.87
CA ASP A 54 -16.67 7.19 2.66
C ASP A 54 -15.62 7.59 1.61
N ALA A 55 -14.48 8.13 2.06
CA ALA A 55 -13.38 8.46 1.16
C ALA A 55 -12.83 7.22 0.44
N LYS A 56 -12.73 6.07 1.12
CA LYS A 56 -12.34 4.79 0.51
C LYS A 56 -13.35 4.29 -0.53
N ARG A 57 -14.65 4.51 -0.31
CA ARG A 57 -15.68 4.17 -1.31
C ARG A 57 -15.53 5.03 -2.57
N LEU A 58 -15.27 6.33 -2.41
CA LEU A 58 -15.03 7.23 -3.53
C LEU A 58 -13.74 6.91 -4.29
N GLU A 59 -12.68 6.48 -3.61
CA GLU A 59 -11.43 6.06 -4.24
C GLU A 59 -11.67 4.92 -5.26
N LYS A 60 -12.54 3.95 -4.93
CA LYS A 60 -12.91 2.86 -5.84
C LYS A 60 -13.70 3.35 -7.06
N MET A 61 -14.61 4.31 -6.89
CA MET A 61 -15.46 4.83 -7.98
C MET A 61 -14.75 5.84 -8.88
N LEU A 62 -13.77 6.56 -8.32
CA LEU A 62 -13.06 7.63 -9.02
C LEU A 62 -11.68 7.21 -9.51
N PHE A 63 -11.21 6.02 -9.11
CA PHE A 63 -9.90 5.49 -9.44
C PHE A 63 -8.77 6.49 -9.11
N ARG A 64 -8.91 7.22 -8.00
CA ARG A 64 -7.96 8.22 -7.50
C ARG A 64 -7.68 7.97 -6.03
N ARG A 65 -6.45 8.20 -5.59
CA ARG A 65 -6.07 8.12 -4.17
C ARG A 65 -6.69 9.28 -3.40
N LEU A 66 -7.65 8.97 -2.51
CA LEU A 66 -8.37 9.96 -1.72
C LEU A 66 -8.18 9.72 -0.24
N ARG A 67 -8.36 10.76 0.55
CA ARG A 67 -8.16 10.72 1.99
C ARG A 67 -9.33 11.31 2.77
N GLY A 68 -9.65 10.65 3.87
CA GLY A 68 -10.65 11.09 4.82
C GLY A 68 -10.16 12.22 5.72
N ARG A 69 -11.09 12.88 6.41
CA ARG A 69 -10.85 13.95 7.39
C ARG A 69 -9.79 13.56 8.42
N ASN A 70 -9.88 12.33 8.93
CA ASN A 70 -9.09 11.83 10.06
C ASN A 70 -7.83 11.07 9.61
N GLN A 71 -7.51 11.03 8.31
CA GLN A 71 -6.34 10.29 7.81
C GLN A 71 -5.11 11.21 7.69
N PRO A 72 -4.02 10.95 8.46
CA PRO A 72 -2.81 11.77 8.47
C PRO A 72 -2.01 11.62 7.17
N ARG A 73 -1.07 12.55 6.92
CA ARG A 73 -0.28 12.55 5.68
C ARG A 73 0.55 11.29 5.44
N ALA A 74 1.08 10.73 6.53
CA ALA A 74 1.85 9.51 6.54
C ALA A 74 1.07 8.24 6.13
N HIS A 75 -0.26 8.19 6.32
CA HIS A 75 -1.06 6.99 6.02
C HIS A 75 -1.04 6.57 4.53
N ALA A 76 -0.76 7.52 3.61
CA ALA A 76 -0.62 7.19 2.19
C ALA A 76 0.74 6.55 1.84
N ALA A 77 1.76 6.77 2.68
CA ALA A 77 3.12 6.25 2.52
C ALA A 77 3.30 4.88 3.18
N SER A 78 2.67 4.63 4.33
CA SER A 78 2.78 3.34 5.04
C SER A 78 2.22 2.16 4.25
N PHE A 79 1.14 2.34 3.49
CA PHE A 79 0.57 1.28 2.65
C PHE A 79 1.51 0.80 1.52
N ALA A 80 2.49 1.61 1.11
CA ALA A 80 3.48 1.20 0.12
C ALA A 80 4.58 0.30 0.73
N LEU A 81 4.78 0.37 2.06
CA LEU A 81 5.82 -0.35 2.79
C LEU A 81 5.35 -1.72 3.32
N THR A 82 4.03 -1.95 3.43
CA THR A 82 3.44 -3.22 3.91
C THR A 82 2.95 -4.13 2.78
N ARG A 83 3.50 -4.00 1.56
CA ARG A 83 3.24 -4.99 0.49
C ARG A 83 4.01 -6.28 0.88
N PRO A 84 3.34 -7.40 1.18
CA PRO A 84 4.07 -8.64 1.48
C PRO A 84 4.83 -9.04 0.22
N ALA A 85 6.16 -9.16 0.34
CA ALA A 85 7.10 -9.47 -0.73
C ALA A 85 6.98 -10.90 -1.30
N GLY A 86 5.86 -11.61 -1.06
CA GLY A 86 5.76 -13.05 -1.17
C GLY A 86 4.62 -13.59 -2.04
N ARG A 87 4.22 -12.90 -3.13
CA ARG A 87 3.18 -13.44 -4.04
C ARG A 87 3.65 -13.73 -5.48
N ASP A 88 4.93 -13.52 -5.78
CA ASP A 88 5.51 -13.75 -7.13
C ASP A 88 6.34 -15.05 -7.25
N ALA A 89 6.46 -15.87 -6.20
CA ALA A 89 7.33 -17.06 -6.18
C ALA A 89 6.66 -18.39 -6.63
N GLY A 90 5.51 -18.36 -7.31
CA GLY A 90 4.70 -19.56 -7.57
C GLY A 90 4.62 -20.06 -9.02
N ARG A 91 5.35 -19.47 -9.99
CA ARG A 91 5.15 -19.79 -11.42
C ARG A 91 6.40 -20.17 -12.22
N ARG A 92 7.40 -20.82 -11.59
CA ARG A 92 8.48 -21.47 -12.34
C ARG A 92 8.91 -22.76 -11.62
N ARG A 93 8.78 -23.88 -12.35
CA ARG A 93 9.39 -25.23 -12.17
C ARG A 93 8.37 -26.35 -12.39
N ARG A 94 7.86 -26.43 -13.62
CA ARG A 94 7.55 -27.70 -14.29
C ARG A 94 8.34 -27.69 -15.60
N GLY A 95 9.41 -28.48 -15.63
CA GLY A 95 10.40 -28.53 -16.71
C GLY A 95 11.61 -29.23 -16.13
N SER A 96 11.57 -30.56 -16.08
CA SER A 96 12.31 -31.41 -17.03
C SER A 96 13.82 -31.12 -16.96
N GLN A 97 14.55 -31.99 -16.28
CA GLN A 97 15.53 -32.86 -16.95
C GLN A 97 16.23 -33.76 -15.95
N GLN A 98 16.16 -35.06 -16.27
CA GLN A 98 16.95 -36.13 -15.70
C GLN A 98 18.43 -35.77 -15.79
N LEU A 99 19.17 -35.91 -14.69
CA LEU A 99 20.63 -35.90 -14.74
C LEU A 99 21.13 -37.28 -14.34
N ASN A 100 21.77 -37.89 -15.33
CA ASN A 100 22.43 -39.19 -15.32
C ASN A 100 23.46 -39.26 -14.19
N ARG A 101 23.31 -40.24 -13.29
CA ARG A 101 24.35 -40.63 -12.34
C ARG A 101 25.19 -41.74 -12.96
N SER A 102 26.25 -41.37 -13.67
CA SER A 102 27.28 -42.29 -14.14
C SER A 102 28.61 -42.04 -13.41
N ALA A 103 29.06 -43.06 -12.69
CA ALA A 103 30.46 -43.47 -12.41
C ALA A 103 31.51 -42.45 -11.87
N ARG A 104 31.88 -42.65 -10.58
CA ARG A 104 33.23 -42.85 -9.94
C ARG A 104 34.48 -42.06 -10.42
N PRO A 105 35.53 -41.81 -9.58
CA PRO A 105 36.00 -42.67 -8.48
C PRO A 105 36.47 -41.98 -7.17
N ARG A 106 36.86 -42.82 -6.19
CA ARG A 106 37.38 -42.50 -4.85
C ARG A 106 38.82 -41.96 -4.92
N PRO A 107 39.21 -40.96 -4.10
CA PRO A 107 40.61 -40.72 -3.78
C PRO A 107 41.03 -41.57 -2.57
N VAL A 108 42.18 -42.23 -2.66
CA VAL A 108 42.79 -43.09 -1.62
C VAL A 108 44.13 -42.49 -1.20
N LEU A 109 44.39 -42.53 0.11
CA LEU A 109 45.68 -42.40 0.85
C LEU A 109 46.39 -41.04 0.75
N GLN A 110 46.47 -40.26 1.84
CA GLN A 110 47.36 -40.41 3.01
C GLN A 110 48.85 -40.35 2.64
N HIS A 111 49.45 -39.18 2.87
CA HIS A 111 50.87 -39.04 3.21
C HIS A 111 50.97 -38.34 4.58
N PRO A 112 51.75 -38.89 5.53
CA PRO A 112 52.13 -38.23 6.78
C PRO A 112 53.43 -37.42 6.58
N GLU A 113 53.91 -36.79 7.66
CA GLU A 113 55.10 -35.93 7.80
C GLU A 113 54.80 -34.44 7.61
N ALA A 114 55.28 -33.50 8.42
CA ALA A 114 55.87 -33.48 9.75
C ALA A 114 55.97 -31.98 10.10
N PHE A 115 56.25 -31.72 11.38
CA PHE A 115 56.83 -30.48 11.90
C PHE A 115 55.89 -29.42 12.49
N MET A 116 56.21 -29.10 13.75
CA MET A 116 55.52 -28.27 14.73
C MET A 116 56.10 -26.81 14.70
N PRO A 117 56.07 -26.01 15.78
CA PRO A 117 55.04 -25.01 16.06
C PRO A 117 55.64 -23.61 16.36
N ASP A 118 55.10 -22.54 15.78
CA ASP A 118 55.31 -21.17 16.29
C ASP A 118 53.99 -20.42 15.99
N GLY A 119 53.27 -19.80 16.91
CA GLY A 119 53.73 -18.99 18.02
C GLY A 119 53.05 -17.62 17.86
N ILE A 120 52.34 -17.20 18.91
CA ILE A 120 51.97 -15.80 19.23
C ILE A 120 50.66 -15.25 18.63
N GLN A 121 49.68 -15.15 19.55
CA GLN A 121 48.55 -14.21 19.54
C GLN A 121 49.06 -12.77 19.71
N VAL A 122 48.46 -11.79 19.03
CA VAL A 122 48.28 -10.45 19.62
C VAL A 122 46.91 -9.89 19.20
N GLN A 123 46.14 -9.50 20.21
CA GLN A 123 44.90 -8.73 20.14
C GLN A 123 45.26 -7.23 20.15
N HIS A 124 44.52 -6.42 19.39
CA HIS A 124 44.06 -5.09 19.78
C HIS A 124 42.81 -4.74 18.97
#